data_AF-J3CZ65-F1
#
_entry.id   AF-J3CZ65-F1
#
_cell.length_a   1.000
_cell.length_b   1.000
_cell.length_c   1.000
_cell.angle_alpha   90.00
_cell.angle_beta   90.00
_cell.angle_gamma   90.00
#
_symmetry.space_group_name_H-M   'P 1'
#
loop_
_entity.id
_entity.type
_entity.pdbx_description
1 polymer ?
#
loop_
_entity_poly.entity_id
_entity_poly.type
_entity_poly.pdbx_seq_one_letter_code
_entity_poly.pdbx_strand_id
1 'polypeptide(L)'
;MKIAIVVAGLIVVAIAALVAIQPGFLKPASLAAVKKSDILGFSPGMTFEETNKVITQRRYRCRQLRESYTLECAVDGARVTIDSDEADAKHPIWRVHAELSNPGPQDVAVKSISDQFNAQPTGDARAGWIWIVGRGLKLSYDGNALNLVDEAEETRRSKEGSKR
;
A
#
# COMPACT_ATOMS: atom_id res chain seq x y z
N MET A 1 33.62 30.84 -35.23
CA MET A 1 33.81 29.57 -34.50
C MET A 1 33.95 29.76 -32.97
N LYS A 2 33.13 30.62 -32.30
CA LYS A 2 33.14 30.76 -30.83
C LYS A 2 31.75 30.66 -30.16
N ILE A 3 30.68 30.70 -30.95
CA ILE A 3 29.30 30.74 -30.46
C ILE A 3 28.73 29.33 -30.21
N ALA A 4 29.21 28.31 -30.92
CA ALA A 4 28.71 26.93 -30.80
C ALA A 4 29.05 26.26 -29.44
N ILE A 5 30.20 26.61 -28.84
CA ILE A 5 30.65 26.02 -27.57
C ILE A 5 29.81 26.56 -26.38
N VAL A 6 29.33 27.80 -26.47
CA VAL A 6 28.55 28.43 -25.39
C VAL A 6 27.14 27.82 -25.28
N VAL A 7 26.54 27.47 -26.42
CA VAL A 7 25.18 26.86 -26.45
C VAL A 7 25.22 25.42 -25.93
N ALA A 8 26.27 24.65 -26.23
CA ALA A 8 26.42 23.29 -25.71
C ALA A 8 26.60 23.25 -24.18
N GLY A 9 27.34 24.21 -23.62
CA GLY A 9 27.52 24.31 -22.16
C GLY A 9 26.24 24.65 -21.40
N LEU A 10 25.38 25.50 -21.98
CA LEU A 10 24.12 25.94 -21.35
C LEU A 10 23.06 24.83 -21.29
N ILE A 11 23.03 23.94 -22.28
CA ILE A 11 22.08 22.81 -22.30
C ILE A 11 22.44 21.76 -21.24
N VAL A 12 23.73 21.50 -21.02
CA VAL A 12 24.18 20.52 -20.00
C VAL A 12 23.87 21.00 -18.58
N VAL A 13 23.99 22.29 -18.31
CA VAL A 13 23.66 22.88 -16.99
C VAL A 13 22.14 22.89 -16.74
N ALA A 14 21.32 23.11 -17.77
CA ALA A 14 19.87 23.07 -17.63
C ALA A 14 19.34 21.65 -17.32
N ILE A 15 19.96 20.60 -17.87
CA ILE A 15 19.59 19.21 -17.59
C ILE A 15 19.99 18.81 -16.17
N ALA A 16 21.16 19.23 -15.68
CA ALA A 16 21.59 18.96 -14.31
C ALA A 16 20.68 19.64 -13.25
N ALA A 17 20.16 20.83 -13.55
CA ALA A 17 19.22 21.53 -12.66
C ALA A 17 17.80 20.90 -12.66
N LEU A 18 17.34 20.34 -13.79
CA LEU A 18 16.04 19.67 -13.88
C LEU A 18 16.01 18.33 -13.13
N VAL A 19 17.12 17.59 -13.09
CA VAL A 19 17.22 16.32 -12.34
C VAL A 19 17.14 16.55 -10.82
N ALA A 20 17.50 17.73 -10.32
CA ALA A 20 17.42 18.04 -8.90
C ALA A 20 16.01 18.41 -8.40
N ILE A 21 15.05 18.71 -9.29
CA ILE A 21 13.76 19.32 -8.93
C ILE A 21 12.59 18.32 -9.02
N GLN A 22 12.78 17.12 -9.57
CA GLN A 22 11.76 16.06 -9.55
C GLN A 22 12.31 14.77 -8.92
N PRO A 23 12.03 14.50 -7.64
CA PRO A 23 12.42 13.23 -7.00
C PRO A 23 11.63 12.01 -7.54
N GLY A 24 10.84 12.17 -8.60
CA GLY A 24 9.97 11.13 -9.18
C GLY A 24 10.50 10.44 -10.44
N PHE A 25 11.61 10.86 -11.04
CA PHE A 25 12.00 10.39 -12.39
C PHE A 25 13.00 9.22 -12.43
N LEU A 26 13.43 8.71 -11.27
CA LEU A 26 14.20 7.46 -11.19
C LEU A 26 13.40 6.37 -10.47
N LYS A 27 12.17 6.11 -10.93
CA LYS A 27 11.62 4.75 -10.76
C LYS A 27 12.35 3.88 -11.79
N PRO A 28 13.23 2.95 -11.40
CA PRO A 28 13.80 2.01 -12.36
C PRO A 28 12.65 1.32 -13.10
N ALA A 29 12.78 1.12 -14.42
CA ALA A 29 11.75 0.50 -15.26
C ALA A 29 11.32 -0.89 -14.75
N SER A 30 12.14 -1.53 -13.91
CA SER A 30 11.82 -2.77 -13.20
C SER A 30 10.81 -2.63 -12.07
N LEU A 31 10.53 -1.41 -11.56
CA LEU A 31 9.48 -1.14 -10.56
C LEU A 31 8.21 -0.54 -11.17
N ALA A 32 8.26 -0.03 -12.41
CA ALA A 32 7.10 0.53 -13.10
C ALA A 32 6.01 -0.53 -13.43
N ALA A 33 6.40 -1.81 -13.48
CA ALA A 33 5.49 -2.93 -13.75
C ALA A 33 5.14 -3.76 -12.50
N VAL A 34 5.78 -3.51 -11.35
CA VAL A 34 5.45 -4.24 -10.12
C VAL A 34 4.19 -3.62 -9.54
N LYS A 35 3.04 -4.24 -9.86
CA LYS A 35 1.78 -3.95 -9.18
C LYS A 35 1.97 -4.22 -7.70
N LYS A 36 2.21 -3.16 -6.94
CA LYS A 36 2.26 -3.26 -5.49
C LYS A 36 0.91 -3.82 -5.04
N SER A 37 0.94 -4.77 -4.13
CA SER A 37 -0.25 -5.49 -3.68
C SER A 37 -0.30 -5.61 -2.16
N ASP A 38 0.51 -4.77 -1.50
CA ASP A 38 0.72 -4.76 -0.07
C ASP A 38 0.53 -3.35 0.50
N ILE A 39 -0.02 -3.29 1.71
CA ILE A 39 0.03 -2.12 2.58
C ILE A 39 1.22 -2.32 3.51
N LEU A 40 2.22 -1.45 3.39
CA LEU A 40 3.39 -1.41 4.28
C LEU A 40 4.19 -2.73 4.38
N GLY A 41 4.11 -3.57 3.34
CA GLY A 41 4.73 -4.91 3.29
C GLY A 41 3.79 -6.06 3.66
N PHE A 42 2.53 -5.78 4.00
CA PHE A 42 1.51 -6.79 4.35
C PHE A 42 0.47 -6.92 3.25
N SER A 43 0.16 -8.16 2.86
CA SER A 43 -0.80 -8.47 1.80
C SER A 43 -1.63 -9.71 2.19
N PRO A 44 -2.93 -9.75 1.87
CA PRO A 44 -3.72 -10.97 1.93
C PRO A 44 -3.04 -12.17 1.24
N GLY A 45 -3.12 -13.32 1.88
CA GLY A 45 -2.47 -14.57 1.50
C GLY A 45 -1.07 -14.78 2.07
N MET A 46 -0.44 -13.77 2.68
CA MET A 46 0.83 -13.97 3.41
C MET A 46 0.61 -14.78 4.68
N THR A 47 1.45 -15.78 4.91
CA THR A 47 1.43 -16.60 6.12
C THR A 47 1.92 -15.84 7.35
N PHE A 48 1.66 -16.39 8.54
CA PHE A 48 2.18 -15.83 9.78
C PHE A 48 3.72 -15.74 9.80
N GLU A 49 4.42 -16.73 9.24
CA GLU A 49 5.89 -16.72 9.16
C GLU A 49 6.40 -15.57 8.27
N GLU A 50 5.81 -15.38 7.09
CA GLU A 50 6.15 -14.29 6.18
C GLU A 50 5.86 -12.92 6.81
N THR A 51 4.73 -12.82 7.52
CA THR A 51 4.35 -11.61 8.27
C THR A 51 5.39 -11.28 9.34
N ASN A 52 5.82 -12.27 10.11
CA ASN A 52 6.84 -12.08 11.16
C ASN A 52 8.21 -11.68 10.58
N LYS A 53 8.57 -12.19 9.39
CA LYS A 53 9.78 -11.75 8.67
C LYS A 53 9.71 -10.27 8.33
N VAL A 54 8.58 -9.78 7.80
CA VAL A 54 8.40 -8.35 7.47
C VAL A 54 8.49 -7.49 8.73
N ILE A 55 7.82 -7.88 9.81
CA ILE A 55 7.86 -7.16 11.09
C ILE A 55 9.30 -7.04 11.59
N THR A 56 10.06 -8.14 11.56
CA THR A 56 11.44 -8.18 12.03
C THR A 56 12.37 -7.35 11.15
N GLN A 57 12.27 -7.51 9.82
CA GLN A 57 13.12 -6.79 8.86
C GLN A 57 12.90 -5.27 8.92
N ARG A 58 11.65 -4.84 9.08
CA ARG A 58 11.27 -3.42 9.14
C ARG A 58 11.26 -2.84 10.54
N ARG A 59 11.51 -3.67 11.56
CA ARG A 59 11.49 -3.31 12.98
C ARG A 59 10.18 -2.65 13.43
N TYR A 60 9.06 -3.13 12.90
CA TYR A 60 7.75 -2.63 13.30
C TYR A 60 7.44 -3.00 14.74
N ARG A 61 6.77 -2.10 15.46
CA ARG A 61 6.31 -2.34 16.83
C ARG A 61 4.92 -2.94 16.78
N CYS A 62 4.85 -4.27 16.78
CA CYS A 62 3.59 -5.00 16.71
C CYS A 62 3.25 -5.64 18.06
N ARG A 63 1.96 -5.64 18.39
CA ARG A 63 1.39 -6.42 19.48
C ARG A 63 0.31 -7.35 18.93
N GLN A 64 0.28 -8.57 19.41
CA GLN A 64 -0.85 -9.46 19.14
C GLN A 64 -2.01 -9.10 20.06
N LEU A 65 -3.20 -8.96 19.49
CA LEU A 65 -4.42 -8.79 20.26
C LEU A 65 -4.83 -10.14 20.86
N ARG A 66 -5.19 -10.15 22.14
CA ARG A 66 -5.50 -11.41 22.86
C ARG A 66 -6.71 -12.08 22.18
N GLU A 67 -6.68 -13.41 22.14
CA GLU A 67 -7.76 -14.29 21.64
C GLU A 67 -8.02 -14.24 20.12
N SER A 68 -7.09 -13.69 19.33
CA SER A 68 -7.16 -13.71 17.87
C SER A 68 -5.77 -13.81 17.23
N TYR A 69 -5.71 -14.28 15.98
CA TYR A 69 -4.54 -14.13 15.12
C TYR A 69 -4.51 -12.73 14.48
N THR A 70 -4.83 -11.70 15.26
CA THR A 70 -4.79 -10.30 14.82
C THR A 70 -3.57 -9.60 15.42
N LEU A 71 -2.79 -8.97 14.55
CA LEU A 71 -1.62 -8.17 14.92
C LEU A 71 -1.92 -6.68 14.72
N GLU A 72 -1.64 -5.87 15.73
CA GLU A 72 -1.67 -4.42 15.64
C GLU A 72 -0.24 -3.87 15.66
N CYS A 73 0.17 -3.21 14.59
CA CYS A 73 1.48 -2.62 14.39
C CYS A 73 1.39 -1.10 14.39
N ALA A 74 2.19 -0.46 15.25
CA ALA A 74 2.46 0.97 15.15
C ALA A 74 3.58 1.20 14.13
N VAL A 75 3.25 1.90 13.05
CA VAL A 75 4.18 2.33 12.01
C VAL A 75 4.18 3.87 11.99
N ASP A 76 5.30 4.49 11.63
CA ASP A 76 5.37 5.96 11.61
C ASP A 76 4.27 6.56 10.73
N GLY A 77 3.33 7.27 11.36
CA GLY A 77 2.20 7.91 10.70
C GLY A 77 0.97 7.03 10.42
N ALA A 78 0.97 5.76 10.83
CA ALA A 78 -0.18 4.87 10.68
C ALA A 78 -0.27 3.75 11.73
N ARG A 79 -1.50 3.38 12.08
CA ARG A 79 -1.79 2.20 12.88
C ARG A 79 -2.30 1.09 11.96
N VAL A 80 -1.59 -0.03 11.90
CA VAL A 80 -1.90 -1.15 11.00
C VAL A 80 -2.45 -2.31 11.81
N THR A 81 -3.64 -2.78 11.46
CA THR A 81 -4.24 -4.01 11.97
C THR A 81 -4.19 -5.07 10.87
N ILE A 82 -3.69 -6.25 11.22
CA ILE A 82 -3.50 -7.37 10.31
C ILE A 82 -4.30 -8.54 10.86
N ASP A 83 -5.32 -8.97 10.13
CA ASP A 83 -6.16 -10.09 10.51
C ASP A 83 -5.74 -11.34 9.73
N SER A 84 -5.39 -12.40 10.45
CA SER A 84 -5.07 -13.71 9.89
C SER A 84 -6.19 -14.72 10.14
N ASP A 85 -6.23 -15.75 9.29
CA ASP A 85 -7.19 -16.84 9.40
C ASP A 85 -6.85 -17.78 10.55
N GLU A 86 -7.69 -17.85 11.58
CA GLU A 86 -7.52 -18.81 12.67
C GLU A 86 -7.82 -20.25 12.26
N ALA A 87 -8.68 -20.47 11.26
CA ALA A 87 -9.12 -21.81 10.87
C ALA A 87 -8.07 -22.58 10.05
N ASP A 88 -7.16 -21.86 9.38
CA ASP A 88 -6.06 -22.44 8.61
C ASP A 88 -4.78 -22.51 9.45
N ALA A 89 -4.10 -23.65 9.43
CA ALA A 89 -2.89 -23.89 10.21
C ALA A 89 -1.71 -22.94 9.89
N LYS A 90 -1.70 -22.33 8.70
CA LYS A 90 -0.68 -21.36 8.28
C LYS A 90 -1.01 -19.92 8.66
N HIS A 91 -2.24 -19.69 9.12
CA HIS A 91 -2.78 -18.39 9.49
C HIS A 91 -2.51 -17.28 8.44
N PRO A 92 -2.92 -17.48 7.18
CA PRO A 92 -2.76 -16.46 6.14
C PRO A 92 -3.53 -15.19 6.50
N ILE A 93 -2.93 -14.03 6.21
CA ILE A 93 -3.60 -12.73 6.28
C ILE A 93 -4.81 -12.78 5.33
N TRP A 94 -5.97 -12.33 5.77
CA TRP A 94 -7.13 -12.13 4.90
C TRP A 94 -7.53 -10.65 4.80
N ARG A 95 -7.15 -9.84 5.78
CA ARG A 95 -7.41 -8.39 5.80
C ARG A 95 -6.23 -7.63 6.40
N VAL A 96 -5.93 -6.48 5.79
CA VAL A 96 -4.99 -5.48 6.33
C VAL A 96 -5.70 -4.13 6.37
N HIS A 97 -5.83 -3.57 7.57
CA HIS A 97 -6.42 -2.26 7.80
C HIS A 97 -5.34 -1.29 8.28
N ALA A 98 -5.19 -0.13 7.66
CA ALA A 98 -4.22 0.89 8.06
C ALA A 98 -4.91 2.23 8.26
N GLU A 99 -5.00 2.66 9.51
CA GLU A 99 -5.54 3.96 9.90
C GLU A 99 -4.41 5.00 9.89
N LEU A 100 -4.59 6.07 9.12
CA LEU A 100 -3.58 7.11 8.95
C LEU A 100 -3.73 8.14 10.08
N SER A 101 -2.63 8.47 10.75
CA SER A 101 -2.66 9.43 11.87
C SER A 101 -2.84 10.88 11.40
N ASN A 102 -2.41 11.19 10.19
CA ASN A 102 -2.57 12.51 9.57
C ASN A 102 -2.86 12.34 8.07
N PRO A 103 -4.11 12.06 7.69
CA PRO A 103 -4.47 11.97 6.28
C PRO A 103 -4.32 13.36 5.65
N GLY A 104 -3.47 13.45 4.63
CA GLY A 104 -3.34 14.66 3.82
C GLY A 104 -4.59 14.94 2.98
N PRO A 105 -4.56 15.95 2.10
CA PRO A 105 -5.65 16.21 1.17
C PRO A 105 -6.05 14.95 0.39
N GLN A 106 -7.35 14.68 0.31
CA GLN A 106 -7.85 13.41 -0.25
C GLN A 106 -7.45 13.21 -1.70
N ASP A 107 -7.44 14.26 -2.52
CA ASP A 107 -7.02 14.22 -3.92
C ASP A 107 -5.54 13.79 -4.07
N VAL A 108 -4.68 14.29 -3.18
CA VAL A 108 -3.26 13.91 -3.13
C VAL A 108 -3.12 12.46 -2.65
N ALA A 109 -3.87 12.06 -1.63
CA ALA A 109 -3.85 10.69 -1.12
C ALA A 109 -4.32 9.68 -2.18
N VAL A 110 -5.45 9.93 -2.83
CA VAL A 110 -6.02 9.09 -3.89
C VAL A 110 -5.06 8.96 -5.07
N LYS A 111 -4.44 10.07 -5.50
CA LYS A 111 -3.42 10.04 -6.54
C LYS A 111 -2.22 9.21 -6.12
N SER A 112 -1.69 9.44 -4.91
CA SER A 112 -0.55 8.69 -4.37
C SER A 112 -0.84 7.19 -4.28
N ILE A 113 -2.03 6.80 -3.81
CA ILE A 113 -2.46 5.40 -3.75
C ILE A 113 -2.53 4.83 -5.17
N SER A 114 -3.16 5.53 -6.10
CA SER A 114 -3.26 5.09 -7.50
C SER A 114 -1.89 4.89 -8.15
N ASP A 115 -0.96 5.83 -7.92
CA ASP A 115 0.42 5.75 -8.42
C ASP A 115 1.23 4.63 -7.75
N GLN A 116 0.97 4.36 -6.47
CA GLN A 116 1.64 3.31 -5.71
C GLN A 116 1.20 1.91 -6.15
N PHE A 117 -0.10 1.72 -6.37
CA PHE A 117 -0.69 0.43 -6.75
C PHE A 117 -0.80 0.25 -8.27
N ASN A 118 -0.46 1.28 -9.05
CA ASN A 118 -0.60 1.33 -10.50
C ASN A 118 -2.02 0.92 -10.95
N ALA A 119 -3.03 1.50 -10.28
CA ALA A 119 -4.44 1.21 -10.49
C ALA A 119 -5.25 2.49 -10.36
N GLN A 120 -6.32 2.62 -11.14
CA GLN A 120 -7.26 3.74 -11.01
C GLN A 120 -8.41 3.34 -10.08
N PRO A 121 -8.95 4.28 -9.28
CA PRO A 121 -10.07 3.98 -8.43
C PRO A 121 -11.34 3.77 -9.26
N THR A 122 -12.17 2.84 -8.83
CA THR A 122 -13.50 2.57 -9.37
C THR A 122 -14.63 3.23 -8.56
N GLY A 123 -14.35 3.65 -7.33
CA GLY A 123 -15.28 4.34 -6.43
C GLY A 123 -15.26 5.87 -6.56
N ASP A 124 -16.24 6.55 -5.96
CA ASP A 124 -16.36 8.01 -5.93
C ASP A 124 -16.05 8.62 -4.55
N ALA A 125 -15.86 9.94 -4.48
CA ALA A 125 -15.55 10.64 -3.24
C ALA A 125 -16.64 10.58 -2.15
N ARG A 126 -17.86 10.14 -2.48
CA ARG A 126 -19.01 10.09 -1.55
C ARG A 126 -19.17 8.72 -0.90
N ALA A 127 -18.86 7.65 -1.63
CA ALA A 127 -18.93 6.27 -1.16
C ALA A 127 -17.56 5.71 -0.69
N GLY A 128 -16.49 6.47 -0.92
CA GLY A 128 -15.12 6.03 -0.68
C GLY A 128 -14.47 5.50 -1.96
N TRP A 129 -13.14 5.57 -1.99
CA TRP A 129 -12.36 5.17 -3.15
C TRP A 129 -12.03 3.69 -3.07
N ILE A 130 -12.20 2.98 -4.17
CA ILE A 130 -11.96 1.54 -4.25
C ILE A 130 -11.02 1.27 -5.41
N TRP A 131 -10.05 0.39 -5.23
CA TRP A 131 -9.18 -0.11 -6.29
C TRP A 131 -9.19 -1.63 -6.27
N ILE A 132 -9.01 -2.22 -7.46
CA ILE A 132 -8.67 -3.63 -7.59
C ILE A 132 -7.17 -3.72 -7.86
N VAL A 133 -6.43 -4.32 -6.92
CA VAL A 133 -4.96 -4.33 -6.91
C VAL A 133 -4.39 -5.74 -6.91
N GLY A 134 -3.16 -5.88 -7.42
CA GLY A 134 -2.46 -7.16 -7.41
C GLY A 134 -3.22 -8.32 -8.06
N ARG A 135 -3.56 -9.33 -7.26
CA ARG A 135 -4.24 -10.58 -7.63
C ARG A 135 -5.78 -10.50 -7.58
N GLY A 136 -6.35 -9.31 -7.70
CA GLY A 136 -7.79 -9.10 -7.55
C GLY A 136 -8.21 -8.74 -6.13
N LEU A 137 -7.28 -8.25 -5.32
CA LEU A 137 -7.57 -7.78 -3.97
C LEU A 137 -8.29 -6.44 -4.03
N LYS A 138 -9.22 -6.24 -3.09
CA LYS A 138 -9.92 -4.98 -2.94
C LYS A 138 -9.16 -4.09 -1.97
N LEU A 139 -8.75 -2.94 -2.47
CA LEU A 139 -8.24 -1.85 -1.65
C LEU A 139 -9.33 -0.78 -1.56
N SER A 140 -9.68 -0.33 -0.36
CA SER A 140 -10.59 0.80 -0.16
C SER A 140 -9.95 1.89 0.68
N TYR A 141 -10.36 3.14 0.45
CA TYR A 141 -9.93 4.32 1.19
C TYR A 141 -11.14 5.23 1.47
N ASP A 142 -11.40 5.49 2.75
CA ASP A 142 -12.55 6.31 3.20
C ASP A 142 -12.18 7.77 3.53
N GLY A 143 -10.91 8.14 3.32
CA GLY A 143 -10.37 9.45 3.70
C GLY A 143 -9.42 9.39 4.90
N ASN A 144 -9.56 8.39 5.77
CA ASN A 144 -8.75 8.26 6.98
C ASN A 144 -8.04 6.91 7.09
N ALA A 145 -8.61 5.86 6.51
CA ALA A 145 -8.09 4.51 6.61
C ALA A 145 -8.07 3.80 5.26
N LEU A 146 -7.04 2.97 5.08
CA LEU A 146 -6.89 2.03 3.98
C LEU A 146 -7.32 0.65 4.45
N ASN A 147 -8.05 -0.08 3.61
CA ASN A 147 -8.41 -1.47 3.88
C ASN A 147 -8.09 -2.31 2.65
N LEU A 148 -7.24 -3.32 2.81
CA LEU A 148 -6.86 -4.26 1.76
C LEU A 148 -7.37 -5.65 2.14
N VAL A 149 -8.25 -6.21 1.31
CA VAL A 149 -8.99 -7.44 1.62
C VAL A 149 -9.01 -8.37 0.41
N ASP A 150 -9.00 -9.67 0.67
CA ASP A 150 -9.44 -10.68 -0.29
C ASP A 150 -10.98 -10.79 -0.24
N GLU A 151 -11.67 -10.29 -1.27
CA GLU A 151 -13.15 -10.26 -1.31
C GLU A 151 -13.78 -11.66 -1.23
N ALA A 152 -13.12 -12.68 -1.80
CA ALA A 152 -13.66 -14.04 -1.76
C ALA A 152 -13.67 -14.56 -0.32
N GLU A 153 -12.60 -14.28 0.41
CA GLU A 153 -12.42 -14.71 1.79
C GLU A 153 -13.30 -13.90 2.77
N GLU A 154 -13.44 -12.60 2.55
CA GLU A 154 -14.38 -11.75 3.30
C GLU A 154 -15.84 -12.19 3.12
N THR A 155 -16.22 -12.56 1.89
CA THR A 155 -17.56 -13.07 1.59
C THR A 155 -17.80 -14.43 2.26
N ARG A 156 -16.80 -15.31 2.24
CA ARG A 156 -16.86 -16.62 2.92
C ARG A 156 -17.11 -16.43 4.43
N ARG A 157 -16.33 -15.56 5.06
CA ARG A 157 -16.43 -15.26 6.51
C ARG A 157 -17.75 -14.60 6.88
N SER A 158 -18.25 -13.68 6.07
CA SER A 158 -19.54 -13.02 6.31
C SER A 158 -20.70 -14.03 6.34
N LYS A 159 -20.65 -15.07 5.50
CA LYS A 159 -21.62 -16.16 5.50
C LYS A 159 -21.48 -17.11 6.69
N GLU A 160 -20.26 -17.36 7.17
CA GLU A 160 -20.01 -18.17 8.37
C GLU A 160 -20.45 -17.44 9.64
N GLY A 161 -20.19 -16.14 9.75
CA GLY A 161 -20.66 -15.30 10.85
C GLY A 161 -22.18 -15.14 10.90
N SER A 162 -22.86 -15.11 9.75
CA SER A 162 -24.33 -15.05 9.68
C SER A 162 -25.01 -16.37 10.04
N LYS A 163 -24.28 -17.49 10.11
CA LYS A 163 -24.80 -18.82 10.47
C LYS A 163 -24.71 -19.13 11.96
N ARG A 164 -24.11 -18.26 12.78
CA ARG A 164 -24.02 -18.41 14.24
C ARG A 164 -25.15 -17.69 14.96
#